data_AF-A0A8H3STK2-F1
#
_entry.id   AF-A0A8H3STK2-F1
#
_cell.length_a   1.000
_cell.length_b   1.000
_cell.length_c   1.000
_cell.angle_alpha   90.00
_cell.angle_beta   90.00
_cell.angle_gamma   90.00
#
_symmetry.space_group_name_H-M   'P 1'
#
loop_
_entity.id
_entity.type
_entity.pdbx_description
1 polymer ?
#
loop_
_entity_poly.entity_id
_entity_poly.type
_entity_poly.pdbx_seq_one_letter_code
_entity_poly.pdbx_strand_id
1 'polypeptide(L)'
;MVAFSALSGVSALSLLLSLVQHAHGVSLTVSTQGGNSSSPILYGFMFEDINHSGDGGIYGQLLQNPGLQGTTPNLTAWAAVGDATIAIDGDSPLTSAIPSTIKLDVADDATGAVGLTNEGYWGIPVDGSEFKSSFWIKGDYSGDITVRLVGNYTGTEYGSATITHTSTADNFTQASVKFPTTKAPDGNVLYELTVDGSVAAGSSLNFGYLTLFGETYKSRENGLKPQLANVLADMKGSFLRFPGGNNLEGNSAENRWKWNETIGDLWDRPGREGTWTYYNTDGLGLHEYFYWCEDLGLVPVLGVWDGFALESGGNTPITGDALTPYIDDVLKELEYILGDTSTTYGAWRAANGQEEPWNLTMVEIGNEDMLGGGCESYAERFTAFYDAIHAAYPDLILIASTSEADCLPESMPEGSWVDYHDYSTPDGLVGQFNYFDNLDRSVPYFIGEYSRWEIDWPNMKGSVSEAVFMIGFERNSDVVKMAAYAPLLQLVNSTQWTPDLIGYTQSPGDIFLSTSYYVQEMFSRNRGDTIKEVTSDSDFGPLYWVASSAGDSYYVKLANYGSETQDLSVSIPGTSTGKLTVLADNDPDAYNSDTQTLVTPSESTVQASNGTFTFSLPAWAVAVLAAN
;
A
#
# COMPACT_ATOMS: atom_id res chain seq x y z
N MET A 1 -47.27 -83.63 -42.51
CA MET A 1 -45.89 -83.20 -42.16
C MET A 1 -46.02 -81.90 -41.38
N VAL A 2 -45.31 -81.81 -40.26
CA VAL A 2 -45.64 -81.04 -39.05
C VAL A 2 -45.63 -79.52 -39.24
N ALA A 3 -46.55 -78.85 -38.57
CA ALA A 3 -46.78 -77.40 -38.49
C ALA A 3 -45.99 -76.74 -37.35
N PHE A 4 -45.64 -75.46 -37.50
CA PHE A 4 -45.35 -74.50 -36.41
C PHE A 4 -45.66 -73.08 -36.95
N SER A 5 -46.80 -72.48 -36.58
CA SER A 5 -47.05 -71.60 -35.41
C SER A 5 -46.51 -70.18 -35.57
N ALA A 6 -47.41 -69.25 -35.91
CA ALA A 6 -47.21 -67.82 -35.75
C ALA A 6 -47.36 -67.47 -34.27
N LEU A 7 -46.34 -66.87 -33.66
CA LEU A 7 -46.45 -66.18 -32.38
C LEU A 7 -46.32 -64.68 -32.58
N SER A 8 -47.34 -63.98 -32.10
CA SER A 8 -47.38 -62.57 -31.74
C SER A 8 -46.31 -62.22 -30.71
N GLY A 9 -45.57 -61.14 -30.95
CA GLY A 9 -44.69 -60.50 -29.98
C GLY A 9 -44.73 -58.99 -30.18
N VAL A 10 -45.47 -58.30 -29.33
CA VAL A 10 -45.50 -56.85 -29.19
C VAL A 10 -44.13 -56.41 -28.68
N SER A 11 -43.41 -55.57 -29.44
CA SER A 11 -42.30 -54.80 -28.91
C SER A 11 -42.62 -53.32 -29.06
N ALA A 12 -42.83 -52.70 -27.90
CA ALA A 12 -43.04 -51.28 -27.73
C ALA A 12 -41.85 -50.51 -28.34
N LEU A 13 -42.18 -49.57 -29.23
CA LEU A 13 -41.24 -48.58 -29.73
C LEU A 13 -41.05 -47.54 -28.62
N SER A 14 -40.09 -47.77 -27.73
CA SER A 14 -39.64 -46.77 -26.75
C SER A 14 -38.87 -45.69 -27.52
N LEU A 15 -39.59 -44.64 -27.92
CA LEU A 15 -39.00 -43.39 -28.42
C LEU A 15 -38.25 -42.75 -27.24
N LEU A 16 -36.94 -43.02 -27.12
CA LEU A 16 -36.04 -42.19 -26.32
C LEU A 16 -35.94 -40.83 -27.02
N LEU A 17 -36.82 -39.90 -26.67
CA LEU A 17 -36.48 -38.49 -26.79
C LEU A 17 -35.38 -38.24 -25.76
N SER A 18 -34.14 -38.19 -26.23
CA SER A 18 -33.10 -37.44 -25.55
C SER A 18 -33.57 -35.99 -25.47
N LEU A 19 -34.08 -35.59 -24.30
CA LEU A 19 -34.12 -34.20 -23.90
C LEU A 19 -32.66 -33.73 -23.85
N VAL A 20 -32.21 -33.12 -24.95
CA VAL A 20 -31.07 -32.22 -24.88
C VAL A 20 -31.57 -31.03 -24.07
N GLN A 21 -31.37 -31.07 -22.76
CA GLN A 21 -31.29 -29.84 -21.98
C GLN A 21 -30.13 -29.06 -22.60
N HIS A 22 -30.45 -28.08 -23.46
CA HIS A 22 -29.53 -26.96 -23.61
C HIS A 22 -29.52 -26.31 -22.23
N ALA A 23 -28.41 -26.41 -21.52
CA ALA A 23 -28.17 -25.52 -20.40
C ALA A 23 -28.31 -24.10 -20.98
N HIS A 24 -29.34 -23.38 -20.56
CA HIS A 24 -29.48 -21.97 -20.95
C HIS A 24 -28.40 -21.22 -20.18
N GLY A 25 -27.37 -20.73 -20.88
CA GLY A 25 -26.38 -19.83 -20.29
C GLY A 25 -27.01 -18.50 -19.87
N VAL A 26 -26.38 -17.79 -18.93
CA VAL A 26 -26.89 -16.51 -18.41
C VAL A 26 -26.84 -15.45 -19.52
N SER A 27 -27.95 -14.76 -19.75
CA SER A 27 -28.04 -13.67 -20.72
C SER A 27 -28.06 -12.31 -20.03
N LEU A 28 -27.06 -11.48 -20.33
CA LEU A 28 -26.94 -10.11 -19.84
C LEU A 28 -27.14 -9.14 -21.01
N THR A 29 -27.98 -8.13 -20.84
CA THR A 29 -28.16 -7.03 -21.80
C THR A 29 -27.79 -5.71 -21.14
N VAL A 30 -26.71 -5.09 -21.60
CA VAL A 30 -26.23 -3.80 -21.11
C VAL A 30 -26.96 -2.68 -21.82
N SER A 31 -27.58 -1.77 -21.07
CA SER A 31 -28.19 -0.58 -21.64
C SER A 31 -27.13 0.35 -22.23
N THR A 32 -27.36 0.83 -23.45
CA THR A 32 -26.53 1.86 -24.08
C THR A 32 -27.03 3.28 -23.80
N GLN A 33 -28.16 3.41 -23.09
CA GLN A 33 -28.80 4.68 -22.75
C GLN A 33 -28.90 4.86 -21.24
N GLY A 34 -28.92 6.12 -20.79
CA GLY A 34 -29.03 6.45 -19.37
C GLY A 34 -27.85 5.95 -18.55
N GLY A 35 -28.10 5.74 -17.26
CA GLY A 35 -27.10 5.33 -16.27
C GLY A 35 -26.87 6.39 -15.19
N ASN A 36 -26.16 5.99 -14.14
CA ASN A 36 -25.76 6.86 -13.03
C ASN A 36 -24.29 7.24 -13.16
N SER A 37 -23.90 8.40 -12.62
CA SER A 37 -22.49 8.78 -12.58
C SER A 37 -21.71 7.77 -11.75
N SER A 38 -20.56 7.35 -12.26
CA SER A 38 -19.56 6.60 -11.50
C SER A 38 -18.59 7.57 -10.82
N SER A 39 -17.93 7.11 -9.75
CA SER A 39 -16.88 7.87 -9.10
C SER A 39 -15.58 7.77 -9.91
N PRO A 40 -14.97 8.90 -10.34
CA PRO A 40 -13.71 8.87 -11.09
C PRO A 40 -12.53 8.38 -10.23
N ILE A 41 -12.66 8.43 -8.91
CA ILE A 41 -11.62 8.09 -7.94
C ILE A 41 -11.94 6.79 -7.18
N LEU A 42 -12.79 5.92 -7.72
CA LEU A 42 -13.30 4.74 -7.00
C LEU A 42 -12.22 3.80 -6.46
N TYR A 43 -11.16 3.50 -7.21
CA TYR A 43 -10.12 2.57 -6.75
C TYR A 43 -8.81 3.31 -6.50
N GLY A 44 -8.23 3.09 -5.32
CA GLY A 44 -6.95 3.67 -4.90
C GLY A 44 -6.21 2.76 -3.95
N PHE A 45 -5.34 3.38 -3.15
CA PHE A 45 -4.43 2.70 -2.25
C PHE A 45 -4.63 3.18 -0.82
N MET A 46 -4.58 2.26 0.13
CA MET A 46 -4.45 2.54 1.54
C MET A 46 -3.01 2.23 1.94
N PHE A 47 -2.36 3.14 2.66
CA PHE A 47 -0.99 2.96 3.08
C PHE A 47 -0.76 3.39 4.52
N GLU A 48 -0.17 2.48 5.27
CA GLU A 48 0.51 2.73 6.53
C GLU A 48 1.78 1.89 6.60
N ASP A 49 2.75 2.29 7.42
CA ASP A 49 3.96 1.48 7.61
C ASP A 49 3.69 0.25 8.52
N ILE A 50 3.14 -0.79 7.90
CA ILE A 50 2.94 -2.17 8.39
C ILE A 50 3.77 -3.15 7.55
N ASN A 51 4.21 -4.30 8.09
CA ASN A 51 4.91 -5.33 7.31
C ASN A 51 6.18 -4.82 6.58
N HIS A 52 6.85 -3.82 7.16
CA HIS A 52 7.93 -3.05 6.53
C HIS A 52 7.57 -2.36 5.21
N SER A 53 6.29 -2.08 4.97
CA SER A 53 5.82 -1.44 3.74
C SER A 53 6.39 -0.05 3.48
N GLY A 54 6.71 0.71 4.53
CA GLY A 54 7.46 1.96 4.47
C GLY A 54 8.95 1.68 4.59
N ASP A 55 9.47 1.67 5.82
CA ASP A 55 10.87 1.36 6.13
C ASP A 55 11.22 -0.10 5.79
N GLY A 56 12.03 -0.27 4.73
CA GLY A 56 12.36 -1.57 4.16
C GLY A 56 11.57 -1.90 2.89
N GLY A 57 10.45 -1.21 2.68
CA GLY A 57 9.53 -1.41 1.58
C GLY A 57 9.64 -0.32 0.54
N ILE A 58 8.57 0.45 0.34
CA ILE A 58 8.48 1.43 -0.73
C ILE A 58 9.43 2.60 -0.55
N TYR A 59 9.86 2.91 0.67
CA TYR A 59 10.86 3.93 0.92
C TYR A 59 12.24 3.49 0.42
N GLY A 60 12.96 4.37 -0.28
CA GLY A 60 14.20 4.05 -0.99
C GLY A 60 15.42 3.72 -0.12
N GLN A 61 15.40 4.03 1.19
CA GLN A 61 16.49 3.74 2.11
C GLN A 61 16.70 2.22 2.24
N LEU A 62 17.95 1.78 2.10
CA LEU A 62 18.29 0.36 2.12
C LEU A 62 18.97 -0.10 3.42
N LEU A 63 19.43 0.82 4.26
CA LEU A 63 20.02 0.49 5.56
C LEU A 63 18.95 0.45 6.63
N GLN A 64 18.87 -0.66 7.36
CA GLN A 64 18.02 -0.76 8.53
C GLN A 64 18.70 -0.04 9.71
N ASN A 65 17.88 0.63 10.53
CA ASN A 65 18.34 1.33 11.74
C ASN A 65 19.45 2.37 11.44
N PRO A 66 19.26 3.27 10.46
CA PRO A 66 20.32 4.14 9.93
C PRO A 66 20.86 5.15 10.95
N GLY A 67 20.00 5.60 11.87
CA GLY A 67 20.31 6.62 12.88
C GLY A 67 20.30 6.13 14.33
N LEU A 68 20.20 4.83 14.60
CA LEU A 68 19.97 4.30 15.96
C LEU A 68 18.78 4.97 16.67
N GLN A 69 17.74 5.30 15.91
CA GLN A 69 16.60 6.07 16.39
C GLN A 69 15.77 5.26 17.40
N GLY A 70 15.08 5.98 18.27
CA GLY A 70 14.20 5.42 19.30
C GLY A 70 14.67 5.58 20.72
N THR A 71 13.75 5.30 21.65
CA THR A 71 13.96 5.49 23.09
C THR A 71 14.87 4.43 23.71
N THR A 72 14.99 3.27 23.05
CA THR A 72 15.87 2.16 23.42
C THR A 72 16.77 1.81 22.23
N PRO A 73 17.79 2.64 21.94
CA PRO A 73 18.68 2.41 20.81
C PRO A 73 19.37 1.06 20.93
N ASN A 74 19.52 0.37 19.81
CA ASN A 74 20.15 -0.94 19.70
C ASN A 74 20.98 -1.01 18.41
N LEU A 75 21.81 -2.05 18.27
CA LEU A 75 22.65 -2.27 17.08
C LEU A 75 22.01 -3.21 16.06
N THR A 76 20.67 -3.28 15.97
CA THR A 76 19.98 -4.11 14.98
C THR A 76 20.53 -3.81 13.58
N ALA A 77 20.75 -4.87 12.80
CA ALA A 77 21.40 -4.90 11.48
C ALA A 77 22.89 -4.55 11.45
N TRP A 78 23.48 -3.97 12.51
CA TRP A 78 24.87 -3.51 12.53
C TRP A 78 25.82 -4.53 13.16
N ALA A 79 26.99 -4.73 12.52
CA ALA A 79 28.09 -5.50 13.09
C ALA A 79 29.46 -4.86 12.78
N ALA A 80 30.47 -5.24 13.56
CA ALA A 80 31.84 -4.78 13.35
C ALA A 80 32.54 -5.57 12.22
N VAL A 81 33.48 -4.91 11.55
CA VAL A 81 34.37 -5.49 10.53
C VAL A 81 35.81 -5.39 11.02
N GLY A 82 36.58 -6.46 10.83
CA GLY A 82 38.01 -6.51 11.17
C GLY A 82 38.29 -6.47 12.67
N ASP A 83 39.49 -6.02 13.03
CA ASP A 83 39.97 -5.89 14.41
C ASP A 83 39.42 -4.61 15.09
N ALA A 84 38.09 -4.53 15.19
CA ALA A 84 37.36 -3.46 15.84
C ALA A 84 36.12 -3.96 16.58
N THR A 85 35.60 -3.14 17.50
CA THR A 85 34.32 -3.37 18.18
C THR A 85 33.39 -2.19 17.98
N ILE A 86 32.08 -2.45 18.01
CA ILE A 86 31.06 -1.40 17.89
C ILE A 86 30.23 -1.30 19.17
N ALA A 87 29.87 -0.08 19.53
CA ALA A 87 29.00 0.23 20.66
C ALA A 87 28.09 1.41 20.33
N ILE A 88 27.01 1.55 21.09
CA ILE A 88 26.14 2.73 21.03
C ILE A 88 26.76 3.82 21.90
N ASP A 89 26.92 5.01 21.34
CA ASP A 89 27.39 6.18 22.06
C ASP A 89 26.31 7.27 22.10
N GLY A 90 25.84 7.55 23.33
CA GLY A 90 24.90 8.65 23.61
C GLY A 90 25.58 9.93 24.10
N ASP A 91 26.90 9.92 24.31
CA ASP A 91 27.66 11.11 24.74
C ASP A 91 28.05 12.00 23.53
N SER A 92 28.01 11.44 22.32
CA SER A 92 28.24 12.14 21.05
C SER A 92 26.99 12.10 20.15
N PRO A 93 25.91 12.84 20.50
CA PRO A 93 24.74 12.93 19.63
C PRO A 93 25.10 13.64 18.32
N LEU A 94 24.49 13.21 17.21
CA LEU A 94 24.64 13.89 15.92
C LEU A 94 23.81 15.18 15.91
N THR A 95 22.55 15.07 16.32
CA THR A 95 21.60 16.17 16.52
C THR A 95 20.76 15.87 17.77
N SER A 96 19.84 16.76 18.14
CA SER A 96 18.86 16.44 19.18
C SER A 96 17.87 15.35 18.76
N ALA A 97 17.63 15.20 17.46
CA ALA A 97 16.75 14.16 16.91
C ALA A 97 17.44 12.80 16.81
N ILE A 98 18.77 12.80 16.62
CA ILE A 98 19.62 11.61 16.54
C ILE A 98 20.57 11.60 17.75
N PRO A 99 20.07 11.19 18.93
CA PRO A 99 20.80 11.32 20.18
C PRO A 99 21.91 10.27 20.37
N SER A 100 21.97 9.26 19.50
CA SER A 100 22.91 8.15 19.59
C SER A 100 23.64 7.91 18.28
N THR A 101 24.91 7.49 18.36
CA THR A 101 25.75 7.16 17.21
C THR A 101 26.44 5.82 17.39
N ILE A 102 26.96 5.24 16.30
CA ILE A 102 27.76 4.01 16.37
C ILE A 102 29.20 4.40 16.64
N LYS A 103 29.73 4.02 17.80
CA LYS A 103 31.14 4.15 18.14
C LYS A 103 31.90 2.91 17.70
N LEU A 104 32.86 3.10 16.81
CA LEU A 104 33.84 2.11 16.35
C LEU A 104 35.13 2.28 17.16
N ASP A 105 35.46 1.31 17.99
CA ASP A 105 36.72 1.24 18.73
C ASP A 105 37.69 0.30 18.00
N VAL A 106 38.83 0.83 17.54
CA VAL A 106 39.82 0.11 16.73
C VAL A 106 40.98 -0.36 17.60
N ALA A 107 41.40 -1.63 17.46
CA ALA A 107 42.50 -2.18 18.24
C ALA A 107 43.84 -1.47 17.97
N ASP A 108 44.73 -1.44 18.98
CA ASP A 108 46.05 -0.79 18.90
C ASP A 108 46.97 -1.37 17.81
N ASP A 109 46.79 -2.65 17.48
CA ASP A 109 47.54 -3.39 16.47
C ASP A 109 46.72 -3.72 15.22
N ALA A 110 45.57 -3.07 15.06
CA ALA A 110 44.71 -3.27 13.90
C ALA A 110 45.45 -2.98 12.58
N THR A 111 45.23 -3.85 11.59
CA THR A 111 45.72 -3.67 10.22
C THR A 111 44.64 -4.09 9.23
N GLY A 112 44.74 -3.64 7.97
CA GLY A 112 43.73 -3.96 6.96
C GLY A 112 42.42 -3.18 7.17
N ALA A 113 41.32 -3.67 6.63
CA ALA A 113 40.03 -2.98 6.72
C ALA A 113 39.35 -3.22 8.07
N VAL A 114 38.98 -2.14 8.76
CA VAL A 114 38.17 -2.17 9.99
C VAL A 114 36.98 -1.24 9.84
N GLY A 115 35.83 -1.57 10.43
CA GLY A 115 34.64 -0.73 10.25
C GLY A 115 33.31 -1.36 10.64
N LEU A 116 32.28 -1.03 9.86
CA LEU A 116 30.88 -1.35 10.11
C LEU A 116 30.31 -2.14 8.93
N THR A 117 29.41 -3.08 9.21
CA THR A 117 28.53 -3.69 8.22
C THR A 117 27.07 -3.50 8.62
N ASN A 118 26.18 -3.38 7.63
CA ASN A 118 24.72 -3.39 7.81
C ASN A 118 24.09 -4.44 6.89
N GLU A 119 23.19 -5.27 7.43
CA GLU A 119 22.50 -6.32 6.65
C GLU A 119 21.33 -5.82 5.80
N GLY A 120 20.96 -4.54 5.92
CA GLY A 120 19.75 -3.99 5.33
C GLY A 120 18.49 -4.56 5.99
N TYR A 121 17.39 -4.57 5.26
CA TYR A 121 16.13 -5.13 5.74
C TYR A 121 16.03 -6.61 5.34
N TRP A 122 16.80 -7.48 6.03
CA TRP A 122 17.05 -8.87 5.64
C TRP A 122 17.65 -9.01 4.23
N GLY A 123 18.45 -8.04 3.81
CA GLY A 123 19.12 -8.00 2.52
C GLY A 123 19.16 -6.62 1.88
N ILE A 124 19.91 -6.50 0.77
CA ILE A 124 20.04 -5.28 -0.04
C ILE A 124 19.83 -5.64 -1.53
N PRO A 125 18.83 -5.04 -2.21
CA PRO A 125 18.53 -5.32 -3.62
C PRO A 125 19.50 -4.58 -4.55
N VAL A 126 20.68 -5.16 -4.80
CA VAL A 126 21.63 -4.60 -5.76
C VAL A 126 21.21 -4.92 -7.20
N ASP A 127 20.56 -3.97 -7.86
CA ASP A 127 19.95 -4.10 -9.18
C ASP A 127 20.88 -3.77 -10.36
N GLY A 128 22.10 -3.29 -10.08
CA GLY A 128 23.07 -2.84 -11.08
C GLY A 128 23.00 -1.34 -11.38
N SER A 129 22.13 -0.58 -10.70
CA SER A 129 22.11 0.88 -10.75
C SER A 129 23.30 1.52 -10.00
N GLU A 130 23.45 2.85 -10.12
CA GLU A 130 24.39 3.61 -9.29
C GLU A 130 23.80 3.80 -7.89
N PHE A 131 24.61 3.54 -6.86
CA PHE A 131 24.21 3.72 -5.47
C PHE A 131 24.87 4.97 -4.89
N LYS A 132 24.17 5.67 -3.99
CA LYS A 132 24.67 6.80 -3.19
C LYS A 132 24.68 6.37 -1.72
N SER A 133 25.85 6.45 -1.08
CA SER A 133 25.96 6.36 0.38
C SER A 133 26.30 7.72 0.96
N SER A 134 25.77 8.02 2.15
CA SER A 134 26.12 9.21 2.94
C SER A 134 26.16 8.84 4.41
N PHE A 135 27.04 9.48 5.18
CA PHE A 135 27.18 9.24 6.61
C PHE A 135 27.85 10.44 7.28
N TRP A 136 27.66 10.56 8.59
CA TRP A 136 28.36 11.53 9.43
C TRP A 136 29.47 10.83 10.21
N ILE A 137 30.64 11.45 10.29
CA ILE A 137 31.80 10.92 11.03
C ILE A 137 32.39 11.98 11.97
N LYS A 138 32.73 11.56 13.18
CA LYS A 138 33.46 12.33 14.21
C LYS A 138 34.56 11.44 14.79
N GLY A 139 35.67 12.05 15.19
CA GLY A 139 36.89 11.37 15.63
C GLY A 139 38.08 11.75 14.74
N ASP A 140 39.28 11.74 15.30
CA ASP A 140 40.50 12.13 14.58
C ASP A 140 40.85 11.07 13.55
N TYR A 141 40.57 11.36 12.29
CA TYR A 141 40.86 10.47 11.17
C TYR A 141 41.27 11.28 9.95
N SER A 142 42.28 10.81 9.22
CA SER A 142 42.67 11.37 7.94
C SER A 142 43.18 10.25 7.05
N GLY A 143 42.35 9.81 6.12
CA GLY A 143 42.66 8.68 5.26
C GLY A 143 41.50 8.31 4.35
N ASP A 144 41.59 7.13 3.78
CA ASP A 144 40.62 6.61 2.85
C ASP A 144 39.51 5.83 3.58
N ILE A 145 38.26 6.25 3.35
CA ILE A 145 37.05 5.52 3.75
C ILE A 145 36.52 4.78 2.53
N THR A 146 36.35 3.46 2.64
CA THR A 146 35.80 2.62 1.58
C THR A 146 34.39 2.18 1.93
N VAL A 147 33.46 2.42 1.00
CA VAL A 147 32.10 1.90 1.04
C VAL A 147 31.96 0.81 -0.02
N ARG A 148 31.37 -0.33 0.32
CA ARG A 148 31.13 -1.43 -0.62
C ARG A 148 29.84 -2.19 -0.34
N LEU A 149 29.36 -2.87 -1.38
CA LEU A 149 28.27 -3.85 -1.30
C LEU A 149 28.84 -5.23 -1.58
N VAL A 150 28.74 -6.13 -0.61
CA VAL A 150 29.40 -7.45 -0.65
C VAL A 150 28.43 -8.58 -0.37
N GLY A 151 28.49 -9.65 -1.14
CA GLY A 151 27.68 -10.85 -0.90
C GLY A 151 28.01 -11.46 0.45
N ASN A 152 27.00 -11.59 1.33
CA ASN A 152 27.16 -12.00 2.74
C ASN A 152 27.93 -13.33 2.88
N TYR A 153 27.57 -14.32 2.06
CA TYR A 153 28.18 -15.67 2.12
C TYR A 153 29.27 -15.92 1.07
N THR A 154 29.33 -15.09 0.03
CA THR A 154 30.24 -15.31 -1.11
C THR A 154 31.45 -14.40 -1.08
N GLY A 155 31.40 -13.28 -0.35
CA GLY A 155 32.40 -12.21 -0.39
C GLY A 155 32.51 -11.54 -1.75
N THR A 156 31.56 -11.76 -2.67
CA THR A 156 31.57 -11.14 -4.00
C THR A 156 31.26 -9.67 -3.86
N GLU A 157 32.16 -8.81 -4.34
CA GLU A 157 31.91 -7.37 -4.40
C GLU A 157 31.00 -7.05 -5.58
N TYR A 158 29.87 -6.42 -5.29
CA TYR A 158 28.92 -5.97 -6.31
C TYR A 158 29.10 -4.49 -6.66
N GLY A 159 29.77 -3.70 -5.82
CA GLY A 159 30.15 -2.33 -6.10
C GLY A 159 30.92 -1.73 -4.93
N SER A 160 31.78 -0.75 -5.21
CA SER A 160 32.57 -0.07 -4.20
C SER A 160 32.99 1.33 -4.62
N ALA A 161 33.28 2.18 -3.64
CA ALA A 161 34.04 3.39 -3.83
C ALA A 161 34.85 3.75 -2.59
N THR A 162 35.93 4.48 -2.83
CA THR A 162 36.82 4.99 -1.79
C THR A 162 36.86 6.51 -1.87
N ILE A 163 36.73 7.17 -0.72
CA ILE A 163 36.87 8.62 -0.58
C ILE A 163 37.94 8.94 0.44
N THR A 164 38.79 9.91 0.14
CA THR A 164 39.70 10.46 1.15
C THR A 164 38.92 11.48 1.98
N HIS A 165 38.88 11.26 3.30
CA HIS A 165 38.15 12.12 4.25
C HIS A 165 39.04 12.50 5.44
N THR A 166 38.76 13.67 6.00
CA THR A 166 39.36 14.13 7.25
C THR A 166 38.27 14.53 8.22
N SER A 167 38.30 13.95 9.42
CA SER A 167 37.41 14.27 10.53
C SER A 167 38.22 14.60 11.79
N THR A 168 37.55 15.22 12.76
CA THR A 168 38.17 15.63 14.03
C THR A 168 37.32 15.16 15.20
N ALA A 169 37.91 15.12 16.38
CA ALA A 169 37.19 14.83 17.63
C ALA A 169 36.14 15.89 18.02
N ASP A 170 36.14 17.08 17.39
CA ASP A 170 35.31 18.20 17.83
C ASP A 170 33.87 18.13 17.29
N ASN A 171 33.71 17.92 15.98
CA ASN A 171 32.40 17.99 15.31
C ASN A 171 32.21 16.86 14.29
N PHE A 172 30.96 16.47 14.10
CA PHE A 172 30.58 15.60 12.98
C PHE A 172 30.80 16.32 11.65
N THR A 173 31.30 15.58 10.67
CA THR A 173 31.44 16.01 9.28
C THR A 173 30.74 15.00 8.39
N GLN A 174 29.97 15.48 7.42
CA GLN A 174 29.29 14.62 6.48
C GLN A 174 30.22 14.19 5.35
N ALA A 175 30.12 12.93 4.96
CA ALA A 175 30.72 12.39 3.76
C ALA A 175 29.64 11.73 2.89
N SER A 176 29.82 11.78 1.57
CA SER A 176 28.92 11.13 0.61
C SER A 176 29.70 10.64 -0.59
N VAL A 177 29.30 9.50 -1.14
CA VAL A 177 29.93 8.87 -2.29
C VAL A 177 28.90 8.17 -3.17
N LYS A 178 29.08 8.29 -4.48
CA LYS A 178 28.33 7.52 -5.48
C LYS A 178 29.22 6.47 -6.10
N PHE A 179 28.66 5.30 -6.39
CA PHE A 179 29.41 4.21 -6.99
C PHE A 179 28.53 3.31 -7.89
N PRO A 180 29.05 2.87 -9.04
CA PRO A 180 28.35 1.93 -9.89
C PRO A 180 28.32 0.55 -9.23
N THR A 181 27.27 -0.22 -9.55
CA THR A 181 27.14 -1.60 -9.09
C THR A 181 26.96 -2.58 -10.26
N THR A 182 27.17 -3.85 -9.98
CA THR A 182 26.78 -4.98 -10.83
C THR A 182 25.62 -5.69 -10.15
N LYS A 183 24.61 -6.07 -10.93
CA LYS A 183 23.42 -6.73 -10.41
C LYS A 183 23.78 -8.00 -9.63
N ALA A 184 23.34 -8.07 -8.37
CA ALA A 184 23.46 -9.27 -7.55
C ALA A 184 22.41 -10.32 -7.96
N PRO A 185 22.69 -11.62 -7.77
CA PRO A 185 21.75 -12.68 -8.08
C PRO A 185 20.57 -12.77 -7.09
N ASP A 186 20.75 -12.27 -5.86
CA ASP A 186 19.76 -12.28 -4.78
C ASP A 186 20.01 -11.10 -3.82
N GLY A 187 19.19 -10.97 -2.78
CA GLY A 187 19.30 -9.94 -1.75
C GLY A 187 20.34 -10.20 -0.67
N ASN A 188 21.11 -11.30 -0.71
CA ASN A 188 22.08 -11.67 0.35
C ASN A 188 23.36 -10.82 0.26
N VAL A 189 23.20 -9.51 0.41
CA VAL A 189 24.25 -8.49 0.27
C VAL A 189 24.30 -7.66 1.54
N LEU A 190 25.52 -7.38 2.00
CA LEU A 190 25.80 -6.48 3.11
C LEU A 190 26.32 -5.15 2.57
N TYR A 191 25.95 -4.07 3.26
CA TYR A 191 26.63 -2.79 3.18
C TYR A 191 27.85 -2.83 4.09
N GLU A 192 29.01 -2.38 3.61
CA GLU A 192 30.22 -2.28 4.43
C GLU A 192 30.86 -0.90 4.29
N LEU A 193 31.21 -0.28 5.41
CA LEU A 193 31.99 0.95 5.49
C LEU A 193 33.25 0.68 6.31
N THR A 194 34.42 0.89 5.73
CA THR A 194 35.71 0.61 6.39
C THR A 194 36.72 1.73 6.23
N VAL A 195 37.65 1.77 7.19
CA VAL A 195 38.87 2.58 7.18
C VAL A 195 40.09 1.67 7.26
N ASP A 196 41.26 2.19 6.92
CA ASP A 196 42.54 1.50 7.17
C ASP A 196 42.81 1.42 8.68
N GLY A 197 42.80 0.20 9.22
CA GLY A 197 43.06 -0.09 10.63
C GLY A 197 44.44 0.37 11.09
N SER A 198 45.45 0.41 10.21
CA SER A 198 46.77 0.94 10.57
C SER A 198 46.79 2.46 10.74
N VAL A 199 45.85 3.17 10.10
CA VAL A 199 45.65 4.61 10.25
C VAL A 199 44.79 4.90 11.49
N ALA A 200 43.77 4.08 11.74
CA ALA A 200 42.84 4.23 12.86
C ALA A 200 43.26 3.48 14.14
N ALA A 201 44.43 2.84 14.18
CA ALA A 201 44.87 2.01 15.29
C ALA A 201 44.83 2.76 16.63
N GLY A 202 44.18 2.15 17.62
CA GLY A 202 44.02 2.72 18.97
C GLY A 202 43.12 3.96 19.04
N SER A 203 42.37 4.27 17.97
CA SER A 203 41.42 5.38 17.93
C SER A 203 39.96 4.92 18.06
N SER A 204 39.09 5.90 18.32
CA SER A 204 37.64 5.73 18.29
C SER A 204 37.03 6.66 17.24
N LEU A 205 36.13 6.14 16.42
CA LEU A 205 35.37 6.91 15.43
C LEU A 205 33.87 6.76 15.70
N ASN A 206 33.13 7.86 15.69
CA ASN A 206 31.68 7.87 15.79
C ASN A 206 31.07 8.05 14.40
N PHE A 207 30.09 7.21 14.07
CA PHE A 207 29.30 7.29 12.85
C PHE A 207 27.84 7.60 13.17
N GLY A 208 27.34 8.70 12.62
CA GLY A 208 25.95 9.13 12.74
C GLY A 208 25.20 9.03 11.41
N TYR A 209 23.94 8.64 11.47
CA TYR A 209 22.97 8.59 10.36
C TYR A 209 23.55 8.17 8.99
N LEU A 210 23.60 6.85 8.75
CA LEU A 210 24.11 6.29 7.51
C LEU A 210 22.97 6.02 6.53
N THR A 211 23.15 6.38 5.27
CA THR A 211 22.14 6.17 4.22
C THR A 211 22.73 5.40 3.05
N LEU A 212 21.93 4.54 2.44
CA LEU A 212 22.22 3.91 1.16
C LEU A 212 20.96 3.94 0.29
N PHE A 213 21.07 4.57 -0.88
CA PHE A 213 20.00 4.62 -1.87
C PHE A 213 20.53 4.13 -3.22
N GLY A 214 19.74 3.30 -3.90
CA GLY A 214 19.88 3.07 -5.34
C GLY A 214 19.18 4.16 -6.15
N GLU A 215 18.86 3.87 -7.41
CA GLU A 215 17.95 4.73 -8.18
C GLU A 215 16.55 4.76 -7.54
N THR A 216 16.00 5.96 -7.38
CA THR A 216 14.65 6.18 -6.84
C THR A 216 13.64 6.45 -7.95
N TYR A 217 12.37 6.17 -7.68
CA TYR A 217 11.29 6.41 -8.61
C TYR A 217 11.24 7.90 -8.98
N LYS A 218 11.19 8.19 -10.29
CA LYS A 218 11.31 9.55 -10.87
C LYS A 218 12.56 10.33 -10.44
N SER A 219 13.59 9.62 -9.96
CA SER A 219 14.85 10.21 -9.46
C SER A 219 14.65 11.23 -8.32
N ARG A 220 13.59 11.08 -7.52
CA ARG A 220 13.36 11.92 -6.33
C ARG A 220 14.43 11.63 -5.28
N GLU A 221 15.10 12.67 -4.77
CA GLU A 221 15.95 12.49 -3.58
C GLU A 221 15.08 12.02 -2.42
N ASN A 222 15.60 11.12 -1.58
CA ASN A 222 14.84 10.49 -0.49
C ASN A 222 13.56 9.75 -0.96
N GLY A 223 13.49 9.40 -2.25
CA GLY A 223 12.26 8.91 -2.89
C GLY A 223 11.99 7.43 -2.71
N LEU A 224 11.04 6.94 -3.51
CA LEU A 224 10.54 5.57 -3.43
C LEU A 224 11.40 4.57 -4.21
N LYS A 225 11.34 3.28 -3.86
CA LYS A 225 11.91 2.18 -4.66
C LYS A 225 11.15 2.00 -5.97
N PRO A 226 11.81 2.11 -7.15
CA PRO A 226 11.14 1.95 -8.44
C PRO A 226 10.40 0.62 -8.60
N GLN A 227 10.96 -0.48 -8.08
CA GLN A 227 10.37 -1.81 -8.25
C GLN A 227 8.95 -1.92 -7.66
N LEU A 228 8.68 -1.26 -6.53
CA LEU A 228 7.34 -1.23 -5.91
C LEU A 228 6.47 -0.13 -6.51
N ALA A 229 7.02 1.08 -6.70
CA ALA A 229 6.28 2.20 -7.26
C ALA A 229 5.76 1.93 -8.70
N ASN A 230 6.53 1.20 -9.51
CA ASN A 230 6.11 0.80 -10.87
C ASN A 230 4.89 -0.14 -10.83
N VAL A 231 4.88 -1.12 -9.93
CA VAL A 231 3.77 -2.07 -9.77
C VAL A 231 2.48 -1.33 -9.38
N LEU A 232 2.57 -0.38 -8.45
CA LEU A 232 1.43 0.46 -8.09
C LEU A 232 0.98 1.37 -9.24
N ALA A 233 1.92 1.92 -10.01
CA ALA A 233 1.60 2.72 -11.19
C ALA A 233 0.90 1.90 -12.29
N ASP A 234 1.15 0.59 -12.38
CA ASP A 234 0.50 -0.31 -13.35
C ASP A 234 -0.96 -0.60 -13.00
N MET A 235 -1.30 -0.61 -11.71
CA MET A 235 -2.69 -0.75 -11.25
C MET A 235 -3.58 0.43 -11.67
N LYS A 236 -3.02 1.61 -11.98
CA LYS A 236 -3.77 2.84 -12.30
C LYS A 236 -4.74 3.27 -11.19
N GLY A 237 -4.31 3.20 -9.93
CA GLY A 237 -5.04 3.76 -8.79
C GLY A 237 -5.28 5.27 -8.95
N SER A 238 -6.22 5.83 -8.19
CA SER A 238 -6.63 7.24 -8.31
C SER A 238 -6.42 8.07 -7.05
N PHE A 239 -6.20 7.44 -5.90
CA PHE A 239 -5.94 8.12 -4.64
C PHE A 239 -4.96 7.32 -3.78
N LEU A 240 -4.40 7.99 -2.77
CA LEU A 240 -3.60 7.39 -1.70
C LEU A 240 -4.12 7.90 -0.36
N ARG A 241 -4.62 6.99 0.49
CA ARG A 241 -4.88 7.22 1.92
C ARG A 241 -3.60 6.96 2.71
N PHE A 242 -3.16 7.95 3.49
CA PHE A 242 -1.92 7.90 4.27
C PHE A 242 -2.02 8.88 5.46
N PRO A 243 -1.17 8.80 6.50
CA PRO A 243 -0.07 7.85 6.72
C PRO A 243 -0.47 6.59 7.51
N GLY A 244 -1.76 6.39 7.73
CA GLY A 244 -2.29 5.35 8.59
C GLY A 244 -3.55 4.69 8.05
N GLY A 245 -3.82 3.50 8.58
CA GLY A 245 -4.78 3.32 9.66
C GLY A 245 -4.06 3.41 11.03
N ASN A 246 -3.85 2.28 11.71
CA ASN A 246 -3.31 2.21 13.07
C ASN A 246 -2.01 3.01 13.27
N ASN A 247 -1.11 3.01 12.28
CA ASN A 247 0.19 3.69 12.44
C ASN A 247 0.10 5.24 12.47
N LEU A 248 -1.05 5.84 12.14
CA LEU A 248 -1.36 7.26 12.41
C LEU A 248 -1.58 7.50 13.90
N GLU A 249 -2.37 6.65 14.54
CA GLU A 249 -2.84 6.78 15.93
C GLU A 249 -1.68 6.67 16.93
N GLY A 250 -0.77 5.73 16.68
CA GLY A 250 0.28 5.35 17.62
C GLY A 250 -0.27 4.62 18.85
N ASN A 251 0.64 4.04 19.64
CA ASN A 251 0.28 3.36 20.88
C ASN A 251 -0.05 4.33 22.03
N SER A 252 0.35 5.60 21.91
CA SER A 252 0.01 6.66 22.87
C SER A 252 0.02 8.02 22.16
N ALA A 253 -0.54 9.05 22.80
CA ALA A 253 -0.52 10.41 22.23
C ALA A 253 0.89 10.95 21.92
N GLU A 254 1.94 10.42 22.58
CA GLU A 254 3.34 10.77 22.32
C GLU A 254 3.90 10.05 21.08
N ASN A 255 3.49 8.79 20.86
CA ASN A 255 3.94 7.95 19.76
C ASN A 255 3.06 8.06 18.50
N ARG A 256 2.06 8.95 18.51
CA ARG A 256 1.26 9.28 17.31
C ARG A 256 2.17 9.71 16.17
N TRP A 257 1.67 9.61 14.94
CA TRP A 257 2.35 10.25 13.83
C TRP A 257 2.26 11.78 13.94
N LYS A 258 3.41 12.45 13.78
CA LYS A 258 3.53 13.91 13.90
C LYS A 258 4.17 14.47 12.63
N TRP A 259 3.35 15.08 11.78
CA TRP A 259 3.74 15.55 10.45
C TRP A 259 5.04 16.38 10.43
N ASN A 260 5.20 17.27 11.41
CA ASN A 260 6.32 18.20 11.52
C ASN A 260 7.65 17.53 11.89
N GLU A 261 7.62 16.32 12.48
CA GLU A 261 8.82 15.53 12.79
C GLU A 261 9.28 14.69 11.58
N THR A 262 8.51 14.69 10.50
CA THR A 262 8.80 13.96 9.25
C THR A 262 9.39 14.85 8.14
N ILE A 263 9.70 16.11 8.44
CA ILE A 263 10.07 17.14 7.45
C ILE A 263 11.51 17.60 7.68
N GLY A 264 12.19 17.97 6.59
CA GLY A 264 13.54 18.50 6.61
C GLY A 264 14.59 17.39 6.48
N ASP A 265 15.80 17.70 6.92
CA ASP A 265 16.94 16.79 6.82
C ASP A 265 16.70 15.51 7.64
N LEU A 266 17.12 14.37 7.10
CA LEU A 266 16.88 13.05 7.72
C LEU A 266 17.47 12.93 9.14
N TRP A 267 18.60 13.58 9.41
CA TRP A 267 19.23 13.60 10.73
C TRP A 267 18.58 14.60 11.71
N ASP A 268 17.55 15.33 11.29
CA ASP A 268 16.71 16.14 12.18
C ASP A 268 15.33 15.50 12.42
N ARG A 269 15.07 14.32 11.81
CA ARG A 269 13.86 13.52 12.03
C ARG A 269 14.10 12.51 13.16
N PRO A 270 13.41 12.62 14.31
CA PRO A 270 13.62 11.71 15.43
C PRO A 270 13.14 10.28 15.10
N GLY A 271 12.14 10.16 14.21
CA GLY A 271 11.38 8.93 14.03
C GLY A 271 10.49 8.65 15.24
N ARG A 272 9.81 7.50 15.23
CA ARG A 272 8.89 7.11 16.30
C ARG A 272 8.72 5.60 16.41
N GLU A 273 8.23 5.15 17.56
CA GLU A 273 7.75 3.79 17.70
C GLU A 273 6.42 3.64 16.97
N GLY A 274 6.39 2.82 15.93
CA GLY A 274 5.17 2.50 15.20
C GLY A 274 4.28 1.52 15.96
N THR A 275 3.13 1.19 15.39
CA THR A 275 2.16 0.28 16.01
C THR A 275 2.40 -1.19 15.66
N TRP A 276 3.27 -1.47 14.68
CA TRP A 276 3.53 -2.80 14.13
C TRP A 276 4.84 -3.41 14.60
N THR A 277 5.21 -3.21 15.88
CA THR A 277 6.36 -3.85 16.56
C THR A 277 7.76 -3.40 16.09
N TYR A 278 7.86 -2.43 15.18
CA TYR A 278 9.12 -1.83 14.77
C TYR A 278 9.09 -0.31 14.79
N TYR A 279 10.29 0.27 14.78
CA TYR A 279 10.51 1.71 14.80
C TYR A 279 10.44 2.28 13.36
N ASN A 280 9.72 3.39 13.18
CA ASN A 280 9.70 4.12 11.92
C ASN A 280 10.76 5.24 11.95
N THR A 281 11.56 5.33 10.90
CA THR A 281 12.59 6.37 10.74
C THR A 281 11.97 7.74 10.44
N ASP A 282 10.71 7.76 9.98
CA ASP A 282 10.00 8.90 9.39
C ASP A 282 10.77 9.52 8.20
N GLY A 283 11.64 8.73 7.56
CA GLY A 283 12.29 9.07 6.29
C GLY A 283 11.31 9.11 5.12
N LEU A 284 10.26 8.26 5.16
CA LEU A 284 9.07 8.41 4.34
C LEU A 284 8.10 9.36 5.08
N GLY A 285 8.27 10.65 4.87
CA GLY A 285 7.52 11.71 5.52
C GLY A 285 6.49 12.39 4.64
N LEU A 286 5.93 13.50 5.13
CA LEU A 286 4.84 14.22 4.46
C LEU A 286 5.20 14.63 3.02
N HIS A 287 6.41 15.15 2.79
CA HIS A 287 6.88 15.50 1.44
C HIS A 287 6.92 14.29 0.52
N GLU A 288 7.47 13.18 1.02
CA GLU A 288 7.63 11.97 0.23
C GLU A 288 6.27 11.35 -0.16
N TYR A 289 5.26 11.42 0.71
CA TYR A 289 3.88 11.03 0.38
C TYR A 289 3.24 11.92 -0.69
N PHE A 290 3.43 13.24 -0.62
CA PHE A 290 2.91 14.13 -1.66
C PHE A 290 3.64 13.96 -2.99
N TYR A 291 4.95 13.75 -2.99
CA TYR A 291 5.68 13.41 -4.22
C TYR A 291 5.23 12.08 -4.80
N TRP A 292 4.93 11.09 -3.97
CA TRP A 292 4.30 9.84 -4.42
C TRP A 292 2.98 10.13 -5.14
N CYS A 293 2.10 10.94 -4.52
CA CYS A 293 0.83 11.31 -5.13
C CYS A 293 1.02 12.05 -6.47
N GLU A 294 1.90 13.04 -6.54
CA GLU A 294 2.20 13.79 -7.77
C GLU A 294 2.72 12.86 -8.89
N ASP A 295 3.69 12.01 -8.55
CA ASP A 295 4.41 11.21 -9.53
C ASP A 295 3.55 10.08 -10.14
N LEU A 296 2.52 9.63 -9.40
CA LEU A 296 1.52 8.66 -9.88
C LEU A 296 0.19 9.31 -10.32
N GLY A 297 -0.01 10.61 -10.09
CA GLY A 297 -1.26 11.32 -10.39
C GLY A 297 -2.41 10.90 -9.47
N LEU A 298 -2.13 10.71 -8.19
CA LEU A 298 -3.09 10.29 -7.16
C LEU A 298 -3.66 11.50 -6.42
N VAL A 299 -4.93 11.41 -6.03
CA VAL A 299 -5.55 12.31 -5.06
C VAL A 299 -5.09 11.92 -3.65
N PRO A 300 -4.47 12.82 -2.87
CA PRO A 300 -4.11 12.53 -1.49
C PRO A 300 -5.35 12.55 -0.59
N VAL A 301 -5.48 11.53 0.26
CA VAL A 301 -6.42 11.47 1.38
C VAL A 301 -5.58 11.45 2.65
N LEU A 302 -5.47 12.61 3.30
CA LEU A 302 -4.61 12.79 4.46
C LEU A 302 -5.35 12.43 5.75
N GLY A 303 -4.90 11.40 6.45
CA GLY A 303 -5.33 11.09 7.80
C GLY A 303 -4.67 12.05 8.80
N VAL A 304 -5.47 12.62 9.70
CA VAL A 304 -4.99 13.50 10.79
C VAL A 304 -5.34 12.91 12.15
N TRP A 305 -4.42 13.02 13.10
CA TRP A 305 -4.62 12.50 14.44
C TRP A 305 -5.64 13.32 15.23
N ASP A 306 -6.59 12.66 15.88
CA ASP A 306 -7.83 13.29 16.34
C ASP A 306 -8.07 13.18 17.86
N GLY A 307 -7.05 12.80 18.63
CA GLY A 307 -7.16 12.64 20.08
C GLY A 307 -7.22 11.19 20.57
N PHE A 308 -7.17 10.20 19.67
CA PHE A 308 -7.23 8.78 20.04
C PHE A 308 -5.94 8.00 19.71
N ALA A 309 -5.64 6.97 20.52
CA ALA A 309 -4.45 6.13 20.39
C ALA A 309 -4.77 4.71 20.89
N LEU A 310 -4.04 3.72 20.41
CA LEU A 310 -4.45 2.31 20.49
C LEU A 310 -4.37 1.68 21.89
N GLU A 311 -3.36 2.01 22.71
CA GLU A 311 -3.19 1.34 24.00
C GLU A 311 -4.16 1.89 25.06
N SER A 312 -4.81 0.96 25.78
CA SER A 312 -5.57 1.31 26.97
C SER A 312 -4.65 1.93 28.03
N GLY A 313 -4.89 3.21 28.34
CA GLY A 313 -4.02 3.98 29.24
C GLY A 313 -2.94 4.79 28.54
N GLY A 314 -2.93 4.87 27.20
CA GLY A 314 -2.07 5.72 26.36
C GLY A 314 -2.36 7.23 26.46
N ASN A 315 -3.03 7.67 27.53
CA ASN A 315 -3.56 9.03 27.77
C ASN A 315 -4.59 9.52 26.73
N THR A 316 -5.36 8.59 26.16
CA THR A 316 -6.47 8.81 25.21
C THR A 316 -7.74 8.07 25.68
N PRO A 317 -8.95 8.40 25.20
CA PRO A 317 -9.26 9.53 24.31
C PRO A 317 -9.03 10.89 24.98
N ILE A 318 -8.54 11.86 24.22
CA ILE A 318 -8.45 13.27 24.62
C ILE A 318 -9.75 13.96 24.21
N THR A 319 -10.39 14.69 25.12
CA THR A 319 -11.68 15.37 24.87
C THR A 319 -11.71 16.79 25.43
N GLY A 320 -12.75 17.56 25.09
CA GLY A 320 -12.94 18.94 25.52
C GLY A 320 -11.77 19.86 25.18
N ASP A 321 -11.51 20.84 26.05
CA ASP A 321 -10.46 21.86 25.84
C ASP A 321 -9.05 21.26 25.64
N ALA A 322 -8.81 20.03 26.10
CA ALA A 322 -7.53 19.34 25.95
C ALA A 322 -7.23 18.94 24.49
N LEU A 323 -8.23 18.94 23.60
CA LEU A 323 -8.05 18.73 22.17
C LEU A 323 -7.41 19.93 21.47
N THR A 324 -7.56 21.14 22.01
CA THR A 324 -7.14 22.40 21.37
C THR A 324 -5.72 22.36 20.81
N PRO A 325 -4.69 21.88 21.54
CA PRO A 325 -3.33 21.85 21.01
C PRO A 325 -3.17 20.95 19.78
N TYR A 326 -3.98 19.89 19.65
CA TYR A 326 -3.94 18.94 18.54
C TYR A 326 -4.75 19.44 17.34
N ILE A 327 -5.89 20.10 17.58
CA ILE A 327 -6.62 20.85 16.55
C ILE A 327 -5.72 21.93 15.94
N ASP A 328 -5.03 22.71 16.80
CA ASP A 328 -4.06 23.71 16.35
C ASP A 328 -2.90 23.07 15.57
N ASP A 329 -2.46 21.86 15.93
CA ASP A 329 -1.41 21.12 15.23
C ASP A 329 -1.84 20.75 13.81
N VAL A 330 -3.05 20.23 13.65
CA VAL A 330 -3.65 19.91 12.33
C VAL A 330 -3.87 21.16 11.49
N LEU A 331 -4.31 22.28 12.06
CA LEU A 331 -4.45 23.53 11.30
C LEU A 331 -3.10 24.05 10.78
N LYS A 332 -2.01 23.83 11.52
CA LYS A 332 -0.64 24.16 11.09
C LYS A 332 -0.16 23.21 10.00
N GLU A 333 -0.49 21.93 10.08
CA GLU A 333 -0.24 20.95 9.01
C GLU A 333 -0.94 21.38 7.72
N LEU A 334 -2.22 21.74 7.80
CA LEU A 334 -2.97 22.22 6.65
C LEU A 334 -2.43 23.55 6.11
N GLU A 335 -2.00 24.48 6.98
CA GLU A 335 -1.34 25.72 6.54
C GLU A 335 0.01 25.41 5.86
N TYR A 336 0.75 24.41 6.34
CA TYR A 336 1.98 23.95 5.69
C TYR A 336 1.70 23.44 4.28
N ILE A 337 0.64 22.64 4.10
CA ILE A 337 0.30 22.01 2.83
C ILE A 337 -0.30 23.01 1.84
N LEU A 338 -1.28 23.80 2.28
CA LEU A 338 -2.16 24.64 1.45
C LEU A 338 -1.78 26.13 1.46
N GLY A 339 -1.00 26.58 2.45
CA GLY A 339 -0.71 27.99 2.68
C GLY A 339 0.23 28.60 1.64
N ASP A 340 0.02 29.88 1.35
CA ASP A 340 0.93 30.68 0.54
C ASP A 340 2.28 30.89 1.26
N THR A 341 3.34 31.14 0.50
CA THR A 341 4.69 31.40 1.06
C THR A 341 4.76 32.62 1.98
N SER A 342 3.74 33.48 2.02
CA SER A 342 3.62 34.59 2.98
C SER A 342 3.10 34.19 4.36
N THR A 343 2.54 32.99 4.52
CA THR A 343 2.09 32.47 5.82
C THR A 343 3.25 31.79 6.56
N THR A 344 3.07 31.49 7.85
CA THR A 344 4.18 30.96 8.67
C THR A 344 4.58 29.58 8.19
N TYR A 345 3.60 28.70 8.01
CA TYR A 345 3.84 27.31 7.66
C TYR A 345 4.01 27.11 6.15
N GLY A 346 3.38 27.95 5.31
CA GLY A 346 3.66 27.97 3.86
C GLY A 346 5.09 28.43 3.55
N ALA A 347 5.63 29.42 4.29
CA ALA A 347 7.04 29.80 4.20
C ALA A 347 7.97 28.67 4.64
N TRP A 348 7.58 27.91 5.68
CA TRP A 348 8.35 26.76 6.13
C TRP A 348 8.35 25.63 5.10
N ARG A 349 7.24 25.36 4.42
CA ARG A 349 7.17 24.42 3.29
C ARG A 349 8.15 24.81 2.18
N ALA A 350 8.12 26.08 1.76
CA ALA A 350 9.04 26.61 0.76
C ALA A 350 10.52 26.47 1.17
N ALA A 351 10.84 26.73 2.44
CA ALA A 351 12.19 26.56 2.97
C ALA A 351 12.68 25.11 2.95
N ASN A 352 11.77 24.12 3.00
CA ASN A 352 12.07 22.70 2.89
C ASN A 352 12.01 22.18 1.44
N GLY A 353 12.05 23.06 0.45
CA GLY A 353 12.20 22.67 -0.96
C GLY A 353 10.90 22.56 -1.76
N GLN A 354 9.73 22.83 -1.16
CA GLN A 354 8.45 22.85 -1.87
C GLN A 354 7.82 24.25 -1.81
N GLU A 355 8.07 25.07 -2.85
CA GLU A 355 7.58 26.46 -2.91
C GLU A 355 6.05 26.54 -3.09
N GLU A 356 5.50 25.78 -4.05
CA GLU A 356 4.07 25.79 -4.35
C GLU A 356 3.27 24.95 -3.35
N PRO A 357 2.06 25.39 -2.94
CA PRO A 357 1.16 24.55 -2.15
C PRO A 357 0.84 23.23 -2.87
N TRP A 358 0.71 22.15 -2.10
CA TRP A 358 0.19 20.90 -2.67
C TRP A 358 -1.32 20.98 -2.88
N ASN A 359 -1.82 20.16 -3.80
CA ASN A 359 -3.25 19.97 -3.94
C ASN A 359 -3.73 18.93 -2.92
N LEU A 360 -4.54 19.36 -1.95
CA LEU A 360 -5.22 18.50 -1.00
C LEU A 360 -6.72 18.83 -1.03
N THR A 361 -7.55 17.81 -1.19
CA THR A 361 -9.01 17.96 -1.26
C THR A 361 -9.75 17.19 -0.17
N MET A 362 -9.08 16.25 0.50
CA MET A 362 -9.69 15.30 1.42
C MET A 362 -8.82 15.10 2.65
N VAL A 363 -9.44 15.19 3.81
CA VAL A 363 -8.84 14.90 5.11
C VAL A 363 -9.71 13.90 5.84
N GLU A 364 -9.12 12.83 6.34
CA GLU A 364 -9.77 11.88 7.24
C GLU A 364 -9.38 12.20 8.68
N ILE A 365 -10.36 12.30 9.56
CA ILE A 365 -10.18 12.71 10.96
C ILE A 365 -10.21 11.46 11.83
N GLY A 366 -9.04 11.03 12.30
CA GLY A 366 -8.87 9.80 13.09
C GLY A 366 -8.66 8.56 12.23
N ASN A 367 -8.76 7.40 12.87
CA ASN A 367 -8.76 6.09 12.23
C ASN A 367 -9.55 5.11 13.12
N GLU A 368 -10.44 4.31 12.53
CA GLU A 368 -11.19 3.24 13.19
C GLU A 368 -11.73 3.59 14.60
N ASP A 369 -12.25 4.80 14.78
CA ASP A 369 -12.61 5.31 16.10
C ASP A 369 -13.78 4.57 16.78
N MET A 370 -14.43 3.64 16.08
CA MET A 370 -15.37 2.68 16.66
C MET A 370 -14.68 1.60 17.51
N LEU A 371 -13.38 1.36 17.32
CA LEU A 371 -12.59 0.36 18.02
C LEU A 371 -11.86 0.94 19.24
N GLY A 372 -11.19 0.09 20.01
CA GLY A 372 -10.28 0.49 21.10
C GLY A 372 -10.90 1.25 22.29
N GLY A 373 -12.22 1.50 22.28
CA GLY A 373 -12.89 2.40 23.23
C GLY A 373 -12.99 3.86 22.75
N GLY A 374 -12.70 4.15 21.48
CA GLY A 374 -12.83 5.49 20.88
C GLY A 374 -14.29 5.95 20.71
N CYS A 375 -15.21 5.00 20.50
CA CYS A 375 -16.57 5.26 20.04
C CYS A 375 -17.34 6.27 20.90
N GLU A 376 -17.31 6.11 22.24
CA GLU A 376 -18.05 6.98 23.16
C GLU A 376 -17.63 8.46 23.09
N SER A 377 -16.41 8.74 22.61
CA SER A 377 -15.84 10.09 22.53
C SER A 377 -15.79 10.65 21.11
N TYR A 378 -15.97 9.80 20.08
CA TYR A 378 -15.65 10.17 18.72
C TYR A 378 -16.56 11.27 18.16
N ALA A 379 -17.86 11.21 18.43
CA ALA A 379 -18.79 12.27 18.01
C ALA A 379 -18.37 13.67 18.48
N GLU A 380 -17.85 13.80 19.71
CA GLU A 380 -17.32 15.05 20.24
C GLU A 380 -16.02 15.46 19.53
N ARG A 381 -15.05 14.52 19.43
CA ARG A 381 -13.74 14.76 18.82
C ARG A 381 -13.88 15.14 17.34
N PHE A 382 -14.58 14.32 16.55
CA PHE A 382 -14.85 14.58 15.13
C PHE A 382 -15.49 15.96 14.93
N THR A 383 -16.52 16.31 15.72
CA THR A 383 -17.17 17.62 15.60
C THR A 383 -16.20 18.77 15.87
N ALA A 384 -15.35 18.66 16.89
CA ALA A 384 -14.38 19.70 17.23
C ALA A 384 -13.33 19.92 16.13
N PHE A 385 -12.79 18.84 15.56
CA PHE A 385 -11.87 18.93 14.42
C PHE A 385 -12.58 19.42 13.15
N TYR A 386 -13.77 18.89 12.84
CA TYR A 386 -14.56 19.31 11.70
C TYR A 386 -14.82 20.82 11.74
N ASP A 387 -15.35 21.34 12.85
CA ASP A 387 -15.71 22.76 12.97
C ASP A 387 -14.49 23.67 12.76
N ALA A 388 -13.34 23.29 13.34
CA ALA A 388 -12.11 24.06 13.21
C ALA A 388 -11.52 24.02 11.79
N ILE A 389 -11.44 22.82 11.19
CA ILE A 389 -10.90 22.64 9.84
C ILE A 389 -11.82 23.28 8.81
N HIS A 390 -13.13 23.02 8.87
CA HIS A 390 -14.10 23.57 7.92
C HIS A 390 -14.19 25.09 8.00
N ALA A 391 -14.03 25.69 9.18
CA ALA A 391 -13.96 27.15 9.32
C ALA A 391 -12.74 27.76 8.62
N ALA A 392 -11.59 27.06 8.60
CA ALA A 392 -10.36 27.53 7.96
C ALA A 392 -10.27 27.17 6.47
N TYR A 393 -10.78 25.99 6.11
CA TYR A 393 -10.66 25.36 4.79
C TYR A 393 -12.02 24.74 4.36
N PRO A 394 -13.02 25.58 4.04
CA PRO A 394 -14.40 25.13 3.80
C PRO A 394 -14.57 24.25 2.56
N ASP A 395 -13.59 24.24 1.65
CA ASP A 395 -13.61 23.44 0.42
C ASP A 395 -13.07 22.01 0.62
N LEU A 396 -12.48 21.70 1.78
CA LEU A 396 -12.01 20.33 2.08
C LEU A 396 -13.19 19.41 2.38
N ILE A 397 -13.15 18.22 1.79
CA ILE A 397 -14.01 17.10 2.19
C ILE A 397 -13.41 16.48 3.45
N LEU A 398 -14.20 16.46 4.53
CA LEU A 398 -13.80 15.90 5.80
C LEU A 398 -14.47 14.55 6.01
N ILE A 399 -13.66 13.51 6.20
CA ILE A 399 -14.11 12.12 6.29
C ILE A 399 -14.04 11.71 7.76
N ALA A 400 -15.16 11.23 8.30
CA ALA A 400 -15.17 10.55 9.59
C ALA A 400 -14.58 9.15 9.44
N SER A 401 -13.72 8.72 10.35
CA SER A 401 -12.99 7.44 10.37
C SER A 401 -13.86 6.21 10.67
N THR A 402 -15.18 6.38 10.73
CA THR A 402 -16.14 5.30 10.92
C THR A 402 -17.49 5.62 10.29
N SER A 403 -18.25 4.57 10.02
CA SER A 403 -19.64 4.61 9.55
C SER A 403 -20.60 4.03 10.58
N GLU A 404 -20.12 3.68 11.78
CA GLU A 404 -20.96 3.23 12.88
C GLU A 404 -21.77 4.38 13.47
N ALA A 405 -23.09 4.38 13.21
CA ALA A 405 -23.99 5.47 13.60
C ALA A 405 -23.97 5.78 15.10
N ASP A 406 -23.73 4.78 15.97
CA ASP A 406 -23.68 4.97 17.42
C ASP A 406 -22.41 5.73 17.89
N CYS A 407 -21.39 5.83 17.06
CA CYS A 407 -20.14 6.56 17.34
C CYS A 407 -20.09 7.95 16.69
N LEU A 408 -21.04 8.26 15.80
CA LEU A 408 -21.09 9.49 15.02
C LEU A 408 -22.01 10.54 15.67
N PRO A 409 -21.88 11.85 15.30
CA PRO A 409 -22.87 12.85 15.65
C PRO A 409 -24.27 12.48 15.13
N GLU A 410 -25.32 12.92 15.83
CA GLU A 410 -26.73 12.65 15.44
C GLU A 410 -27.04 13.09 14.00
N SER A 411 -26.35 14.11 13.51
CA SER A 411 -26.42 14.54 12.11
C SER A 411 -25.03 14.82 11.60
N MET A 412 -24.66 14.19 10.50
CA MET A 412 -23.39 14.44 9.85
C MET A 412 -23.32 15.88 9.34
N PRO A 413 -22.21 16.60 9.58
CA PRO A 413 -22.01 17.94 9.04
C PRO A 413 -22.06 17.98 7.50
N GLU A 414 -22.42 19.13 6.93
CA GLU A 414 -22.53 19.26 5.47
C GLU A 414 -21.20 18.97 4.76
N GLY A 415 -21.26 18.22 3.66
CA GLY A 415 -20.07 17.88 2.86
C GLY A 415 -19.14 16.84 3.50
N SER A 416 -19.47 16.31 4.68
CA SER A 416 -18.70 15.24 5.33
C SER A 416 -19.03 13.86 4.75
N TRP A 417 -18.03 12.97 4.77
CA TRP A 417 -18.13 11.57 4.34
C TRP A 417 -17.88 10.66 5.55
N VAL A 418 -18.12 9.36 5.38
CA VAL A 418 -17.78 8.32 6.36
C VAL A 418 -16.86 7.28 5.76
N ASP A 419 -15.98 6.73 6.60
CA ASP A 419 -15.12 5.59 6.27
C ASP A 419 -15.77 4.27 6.74
N TYR A 420 -15.71 3.25 5.90
CA TYR A 420 -16.20 1.90 6.14
C TYR A 420 -15.07 0.91 5.96
N HIS A 421 -14.79 0.14 7.02
CA HIS A 421 -13.79 -0.92 7.01
C HIS A 421 -14.46 -2.29 7.11
N ASP A 422 -14.01 -3.27 6.33
CA ASP A 422 -14.46 -4.66 6.49
C ASP A 422 -13.38 -5.70 6.16
N TYR A 423 -13.00 -6.46 7.19
CA TYR A 423 -12.15 -7.64 7.09
C TYR A 423 -13.01 -8.87 7.35
N SER A 424 -13.27 -9.65 6.30
CA SER A 424 -14.33 -10.66 6.37
C SER A 424 -13.98 -11.98 5.70
N THR A 425 -14.82 -12.99 5.94
CA THR A 425 -14.73 -14.28 5.25
C THR A 425 -15.27 -14.14 3.81
N PRO A 426 -14.96 -15.07 2.89
CA PRO A 426 -15.43 -14.95 1.51
C PRO A 426 -16.95 -14.90 1.40
N ASP A 427 -17.65 -15.74 2.18
CA ASP A 427 -19.12 -15.73 2.19
C ASP A 427 -19.68 -14.46 2.87
N GLY A 428 -18.93 -13.85 3.79
CA GLY A 428 -19.24 -12.55 4.38
C GLY A 428 -19.21 -11.42 3.36
N LEU A 429 -18.10 -11.28 2.63
CA LEU A 429 -17.94 -10.29 1.54
C LEU A 429 -19.02 -10.47 0.46
N VAL A 430 -19.30 -11.72 0.05
CA VAL A 430 -20.36 -12.02 -0.92
C VAL A 430 -21.74 -11.65 -0.35
N GLY A 431 -21.98 -11.89 0.94
CA GLY A 431 -23.21 -11.50 1.63
C GLY A 431 -23.46 -9.99 1.65
N GLN A 432 -22.40 -9.18 1.52
CA GLN A 432 -22.46 -7.72 1.47
C GLN A 432 -22.77 -7.15 0.08
N PHE A 433 -22.97 -7.99 -0.93
CA PHE A 433 -23.17 -7.57 -2.31
C PHE A 433 -24.25 -6.48 -2.50
N ASN A 434 -25.35 -6.53 -1.73
CA ASN A 434 -26.44 -5.54 -1.78
C ASN A 434 -26.41 -4.53 -0.62
N TYR A 435 -25.32 -4.45 0.15
CA TYR A 435 -25.22 -3.60 1.35
C TYR A 435 -25.43 -2.12 0.98
N PHE A 436 -24.72 -1.66 -0.05
CA PHE A 436 -24.72 -0.25 -0.47
C PHE A 436 -26.00 0.18 -1.21
N ASP A 437 -26.80 -0.77 -1.73
CA ASP A 437 -28.03 -0.52 -2.50
C ASP A 437 -29.14 0.18 -1.70
N ASN A 438 -29.05 0.22 -0.37
CA ASN A 438 -30.09 0.77 0.48
C ASN A 438 -29.59 1.84 1.46
N LEU A 439 -28.35 2.28 1.33
CA LEU A 439 -27.79 3.33 2.18
C LEU A 439 -28.44 4.69 1.94
N ASP A 440 -28.29 5.61 2.89
CA ASP A 440 -28.62 7.00 2.63
C ASP A 440 -27.65 7.57 1.58
N ARG A 441 -28.18 8.25 0.57
CA ARG A 441 -27.40 8.86 -0.53
C ARG A 441 -26.95 10.28 -0.17
N SER A 442 -27.34 10.79 0.99
CA SER A 442 -26.94 12.12 1.48
C SER A 442 -25.51 12.17 2.02
N VAL A 443 -25.00 11.04 2.51
CA VAL A 443 -23.64 10.91 3.07
C VAL A 443 -22.82 9.98 2.18
N PRO A 444 -21.77 10.47 1.50
CA PRO A 444 -20.90 9.62 0.70
C PRO A 444 -20.02 8.71 1.56
N TYR A 445 -19.69 7.54 1.01
CA TYR A 445 -18.87 6.52 1.66
C TYR A 445 -17.49 6.43 1.01
N PHE A 446 -16.47 6.38 1.85
CA PHE A 446 -15.16 5.84 1.55
C PHE A 446 -15.09 4.42 2.14
N ILE A 447 -14.60 3.44 1.38
CA ILE A 447 -14.22 2.13 1.91
C ILE A 447 -12.70 2.13 2.06
N GLY A 448 -12.21 2.65 3.18
CA GLY A 448 -10.80 2.88 3.45
C GLY A 448 -9.98 1.60 3.53
N GLU A 449 -10.60 0.53 4.02
CA GLU A 449 -9.98 -0.77 4.17
C GLU A 449 -10.97 -1.90 3.89
N TYR A 450 -10.58 -2.84 3.03
CA TYR A 450 -11.23 -4.14 2.97
C TYR A 450 -10.30 -5.22 2.48
N SER A 451 -10.49 -6.44 2.96
CA SER A 451 -9.91 -7.64 2.36
C SER A 451 -10.56 -8.91 2.89
N ARG A 452 -10.32 -10.02 2.18
CA ARG A 452 -10.42 -11.35 2.81
C ARG A 452 -9.31 -11.48 3.85
N TRP A 453 -9.66 -11.77 5.11
CA TRP A 453 -8.69 -11.91 6.22
C TRP A 453 -8.44 -13.37 6.70
N GLU A 454 -7.48 -13.54 7.62
CA GLU A 454 -7.09 -14.81 8.26
C GLU A 454 -6.61 -15.91 7.28
N ILE A 455 -5.79 -15.53 6.31
CA ILE A 455 -5.07 -16.44 5.41
C ILE A 455 -3.65 -15.91 5.18
N ASP A 456 -2.73 -16.78 4.80
CA ASP A 456 -1.33 -16.39 4.56
C ASP A 456 -1.18 -15.53 3.29
N TRP A 457 -1.88 -15.93 2.22
CA TRP A 457 -1.84 -15.28 0.90
C TRP A 457 -3.24 -15.17 0.33
N PRO A 458 -3.56 -14.11 -0.44
CA PRO A 458 -4.81 -14.05 -1.16
C PRO A 458 -4.93 -15.24 -2.12
N ASN A 459 -6.06 -15.93 -2.05
CA ASN A 459 -6.36 -17.08 -2.88
C ASN A 459 -7.56 -16.82 -3.79
N MET A 460 -7.79 -17.69 -4.77
CA MET A 460 -8.83 -17.49 -5.79
C MET A 460 -10.22 -17.29 -5.21
N LYS A 461 -10.64 -18.08 -4.22
CA LYS A 461 -11.95 -17.92 -3.58
C LYS A 461 -12.07 -16.57 -2.88
N GLY A 462 -11.04 -16.14 -2.17
CA GLY A 462 -10.96 -14.82 -1.54
C GLY A 462 -11.07 -13.70 -2.57
N SER A 463 -10.25 -13.73 -3.61
CA SER A 463 -10.24 -12.68 -4.63
C SER A 463 -11.54 -12.63 -5.46
N VAL A 464 -12.20 -13.77 -5.68
CA VAL A 464 -13.54 -13.77 -6.31
C VAL A 464 -14.58 -13.16 -5.36
N SER A 465 -14.53 -13.43 -4.05
CA SER A 465 -15.44 -12.80 -3.08
C SER A 465 -15.23 -11.29 -2.97
N GLU A 466 -13.98 -10.83 -3.01
CA GLU A 466 -13.65 -9.41 -3.08
C GLU A 466 -14.19 -8.80 -4.37
N ALA A 467 -14.05 -9.47 -5.52
CA ALA A 467 -14.64 -9.00 -6.77
C ALA A 467 -16.17 -8.86 -6.67
N VAL A 468 -16.87 -9.76 -5.97
CA VAL A 468 -18.32 -9.63 -5.71
C VAL A 468 -18.61 -8.39 -4.88
N PHE A 469 -17.86 -8.16 -3.80
CA PHE A 469 -17.98 -6.95 -2.98
C PHE A 469 -17.71 -5.68 -3.80
N MET A 470 -16.69 -5.69 -4.65
CA MET A 470 -16.34 -4.59 -5.56
C MET A 470 -17.42 -4.29 -6.59
N ILE A 471 -18.06 -5.33 -7.13
CA ILE A 471 -19.24 -5.17 -8.00
C ILE A 471 -20.40 -4.51 -7.23
N GLY A 472 -20.56 -4.86 -5.94
CA GLY A 472 -21.56 -4.30 -5.04
C GLY A 472 -21.34 -2.81 -4.75
N PHE A 473 -20.11 -2.36 -4.52
CA PHE A 473 -19.86 -0.94 -4.32
C PHE A 473 -19.78 -0.14 -5.63
N GLU A 474 -19.30 -0.73 -6.74
CA GLU A 474 -19.18 -0.01 -8.02
C GLU A 474 -20.54 0.36 -8.62
N ARG A 475 -21.54 -0.53 -8.50
CA ARG A 475 -22.91 -0.22 -8.93
C ARG A 475 -23.53 0.94 -8.14
N ASN A 476 -23.04 1.16 -6.91
CA ASN A 476 -23.48 2.17 -5.95
C ASN A 476 -22.48 3.33 -5.87
N SER A 477 -21.76 3.61 -6.96
CA SER A 477 -20.74 4.66 -7.00
C SER A 477 -21.31 6.10 -6.96
N ASP A 478 -22.63 6.23 -6.97
CA ASP A 478 -23.36 7.43 -6.59
C ASP A 478 -23.21 7.74 -5.09
N VAL A 479 -23.02 6.74 -4.23
CA VAL A 479 -22.75 6.90 -2.79
C VAL A 479 -21.34 6.48 -2.38
N VAL A 480 -20.83 5.34 -2.87
CA VAL A 480 -19.46 4.90 -2.60
C VAL A 480 -18.49 5.58 -3.55
N LYS A 481 -17.62 6.43 -3.02
CA LYS A 481 -16.75 7.29 -3.82
C LYS A 481 -15.34 6.78 -3.97
N MET A 482 -14.84 6.05 -2.98
CA MET A 482 -13.48 5.57 -2.91
C MET A 482 -13.47 4.20 -2.23
N ALA A 483 -12.54 3.33 -2.61
CA ALA A 483 -12.32 2.02 -2.03
C ALA A 483 -10.85 1.61 -2.16
N ALA A 484 -10.27 1.07 -1.09
CA ALA A 484 -8.89 0.60 -1.07
C ALA A 484 -8.75 -0.74 -0.33
N TYR A 485 -7.98 -1.65 -0.92
CA TYR A 485 -7.58 -2.89 -0.26
C TYR A 485 -6.52 -2.61 0.81
N ALA A 486 -6.58 -3.31 1.93
CA ALA A 486 -5.57 -3.24 2.98
C ALA A 486 -5.21 -4.62 3.57
N PRO A 487 -3.93 -4.84 3.96
CA PRO A 487 -2.79 -3.93 3.76
C PRO A 487 -2.17 -4.03 2.35
N LEU A 488 -1.46 -2.98 1.93
CA LEU A 488 -0.98 -2.84 0.55
C LEU A 488 0.28 -3.67 0.25
N LEU A 489 1.26 -3.67 1.16
CA LEU A 489 2.61 -4.18 0.89
C LEU A 489 3.11 -5.08 2.02
N GLN A 490 3.81 -6.16 1.66
CA GLN A 490 4.40 -7.11 2.62
C GLN A 490 5.85 -7.46 2.30
N LEU A 491 6.78 -7.20 3.23
CA LEU A 491 8.10 -7.84 3.22
C LEU A 491 7.98 -9.24 3.86
N VAL A 492 8.23 -10.30 3.08
CA VAL A 492 8.05 -11.70 3.54
C VAL A 492 8.84 -12.00 4.82
N ASN A 493 10.02 -11.41 4.95
CA ASN A 493 10.93 -11.69 6.06
C ASN A 493 10.44 -11.14 7.41
N SER A 494 9.50 -10.18 7.41
CA SER A 494 8.97 -9.56 8.63
C SER A 494 7.55 -9.08 8.39
N THR A 495 6.60 -9.93 8.80
CA THR A 495 5.18 -9.74 8.59
C THR A 495 4.45 -9.81 9.93
N GLN A 496 3.60 -8.83 10.19
CA GLN A 496 2.73 -8.70 11.36
C GLN A 496 1.26 -9.00 11.02
N TRP A 497 0.84 -8.78 9.77
CA TRP A 497 -0.51 -9.03 9.30
C TRP A 497 -0.51 -9.75 7.94
N THR A 498 -1.49 -10.62 7.70
CA THR A 498 -1.74 -11.26 6.41
C THR A 498 -3.25 -11.42 6.15
N PRO A 499 -3.69 -11.50 4.89
CA PRO A 499 -2.88 -11.38 3.67
C PRO A 499 -2.66 -9.93 3.21
N ASP A 500 -1.76 -9.73 2.25
CA ASP A 500 -1.42 -8.43 1.67
C ASP A 500 -1.54 -8.42 0.13
N LEU A 501 -1.73 -7.23 -0.44
CA LEU A 501 -1.98 -7.09 -1.87
C LEU A 501 -0.75 -7.43 -2.72
N ILE A 502 0.40 -6.89 -2.35
CA ILE A 502 1.68 -7.08 -3.02
C ILE A 502 2.68 -7.48 -1.94
N GLY A 503 3.56 -8.42 -2.22
CA GLY A 503 4.76 -8.47 -1.41
C GLY A 503 6.02 -8.68 -2.22
N TYR A 504 7.11 -8.65 -1.48
CA TYR A 504 8.44 -8.55 -2.03
C TYR A 504 9.47 -9.14 -1.07
N THR A 505 10.65 -9.39 -1.61
CA THR A 505 11.87 -9.61 -0.83
C THR A 505 12.90 -8.53 -1.16
N GLN A 506 14.07 -8.56 -0.52
CA GLN A 506 15.19 -7.69 -0.92
C GLN A 506 16.00 -8.28 -2.08
N SER A 507 15.48 -9.30 -2.79
CA SER A 507 16.11 -9.75 -4.02
C SER A 507 15.78 -8.80 -5.19
N PRO A 508 16.75 -8.46 -6.06
CA PRO A 508 16.53 -7.49 -7.14
C PRO A 508 15.41 -7.88 -8.12
N GLY A 509 14.28 -7.16 -8.04
CA GLY A 509 13.09 -7.38 -8.88
C GLY A 509 12.17 -8.51 -8.39
N ASP A 510 12.35 -8.99 -7.16
CA ASP A 510 11.54 -10.05 -6.58
C ASP A 510 10.28 -9.48 -5.92
N ILE A 511 9.25 -9.30 -6.76
CA ILE A 511 7.91 -8.88 -6.38
C ILE A 511 6.94 -10.01 -6.73
N PHE A 512 6.02 -10.33 -5.81
CA PHE A 512 4.94 -11.27 -6.04
C PHE A 512 3.59 -10.57 -5.94
N LEU A 513 2.79 -10.74 -7.00
CA LEU A 513 1.49 -10.13 -7.16
C LEU A 513 0.43 -11.15 -6.77
N SER A 514 -0.38 -10.83 -5.75
CA SER A 514 -1.42 -11.74 -5.26
C SER A 514 -2.56 -11.91 -6.28
N THR A 515 -3.43 -12.90 -6.06
CA THR A 515 -4.68 -13.01 -6.84
C THR A 515 -5.54 -11.76 -6.68
N SER A 516 -5.55 -11.16 -5.49
CA SER A 516 -6.29 -9.93 -5.20
C SER A 516 -5.69 -8.71 -5.91
N TYR A 517 -4.36 -8.63 -6.06
CA TYR A 517 -3.71 -7.59 -6.86
C TYR A 517 -4.28 -7.56 -8.28
N TYR A 518 -4.38 -8.73 -8.91
CA TYR A 518 -4.89 -8.81 -10.28
C TYR A 518 -6.36 -8.43 -10.37
N VAL A 519 -7.19 -8.76 -9.37
CA VAL A 519 -8.58 -8.29 -9.33
C VAL A 519 -8.66 -6.76 -9.22
N GLN A 520 -7.89 -6.17 -8.28
CA GLN A 520 -7.81 -4.72 -8.13
C GLN A 520 -7.35 -4.04 -9.43
N GLU A 521 -6.27 -4.53 -10.04
CA GLU A 521 -5.75 -4.02 -11.31
C GLU A 521 -6.79 -4.14 -12.44
N MET A 522 -7.41 -5.31 -12.60
CA MET A 522 -8.43 -5.55 -13.63
C MET A 522 -9.60 -4.58 -13.48
N PHE A 523 -10.07 -4.31 -12.27
CA PHE A 523 -11.20 -3.42 -12.03
C PHE A 523 -10.81 -1.95 -12.19
N SER A 524 -9.66 -1.58 -11.65
CA SER A 524 -9.09 -0.24 -11.69
C SER A 524 -8.71 0.20 -13.11
N ARG A 525 -8.24 -0.70 -13.98
CA ARG A 525 -7.89 -0.32 -15.36
C ARG A 525 -9.10 -0.19 -16.29
N ASN A 526 -10.26 -0.69 -15.89
CA ASN A 526 -11.46 -0.80 -16.72
C ASN A 526 -12.63 -0.08 -16.04
N ARG A 527 -12.54 1.24 -15.92
CA ARG A 527 -13.55 2.09 -15.27
C ARG A 527 -14.32 2.90 -16.30
N GLY A 528 -15.64 2.90 -16.20
CA GLY A 528 -16.49 3.88 -16.89
C GLY A 528 -16.79 5.09 -16.01
N ASP A 529 -17.19 6.20 -16.64
CA ASP A 529 -17.74 7.39 -15.98
C ASP A 529 -19.25 7.26 -15.69
N THR A 530 -19.90 6.26 -16.31
CA THR A 530 -21.34 6.04 -16.21
C THR A 530 -21.63 4.56 -15.93
N ILE A 531 -22.26 4.25 -14.80
CA ILE A 531 -22.80 2.93 -14.48
C ILE A 531 -24.02 2.65 -15.36
N LYS A 532 -24.07 1.47 -15.98
CA LYS A 532 -25.13 1.06 -16.90
C LYS A 532 -26.03 0.00 -16.28
N GLU A 533 -27.33 0.15 -16.54
CA GLU A 533 -28.31 -0.88 -16.22
C GLU A 533 -28.00 -2.16 -17.01
N VAL A 534 -28.08 -3.31 -16.33
CA VAL A 534 -27.94 -4.63 -16.94
C VAL A 534 -29.22 -5.40 -16.69
N THR A 535 -29.97 -5.71 -17.75
CA THR A 535 -31.09 -6.64 -17.68
C THR A 535 -30.57 -8.06 -17.80
N SER A 536 -31.01 -8.96 -16.91
CA SER A 536 -30.61 -10.37 -16.88
C SER A 536 -31.82 -11.29 -16.92
N ASP A 537 -31.66 -12.48 -17.49
CA ASP A 537 -32.64 -13.58 -17.40
C ASP A 537 -32.44 -14.47 -16.15
N SER A 538 -31.40 -14.18 -15.37
CA SER A 538 -30.97 -14.92 -14.20
C SER A 538 -30.76 -13.97 -13.02
N ASP A 539 -31.06 -14.45 -11.81
CA ASP A 539 -30.75 -13.74 -10.57
C ASP A 539 -29.24 -13.76 -10.27
N PHE A 540 -28.79 -12.88 -9.38
CA PHE A 540 -27.42 -12.95 -8.85
C PHE A 540 -27.19 -14.22 -8.04
N GLY A 541 -25.96 -14.74 -8.09
CA GLY A 541 -25.55 -15.95 -7.37
C GLY A 541 -25.75 -17.23 -8.21
N PRO A 542 -24.67 -17.97 -8.56
CA PRO A 542 -23.26 -17.75 -8.19
C PRO A 542 -22.54 -16.66 -9.01
N LEU A 543 -23.18 -16.15 -10.07
CA LEU A 543 -22.62 -15.13 -10.94
C LEU A 543 -23.06 -13.72 -10.50
N TYR A 544 -22.11 -12.78 -10.52
CA TYR A 544 -22.31 -11.37 -10.19
C TYR A 544 -21.74 -10.48 -11.29
N TRP A 545 -22.35 -9.31 -11.52
CA TRP A 545 -21.95 -8.40 -12.59
C TRP A 545 -22.21 -6.92 -12.29
N VAL A 546 -21.40 -6.06 -12.91
CA VAL A 546 -21.66 -4.62 -13.09
C VAL A 546 -21.20 -4.22 -14.49
N ALA A 547 -21.88 -3.24 -15.08
CA ALA A 547 -21.46 -2.64 -16.33
C ALA A 547 -21.27 -1.14 -16.17
N SER A 548 -20.25 -0.60 -16.83
CA SER A 548 -20.02 0.84 -16.94
C SER A 548 -19.57 1.20 -18.36
N SER A 549 -19.62 2.48 -18.71
CA SER A 549 -19.12 2.98 -20.00
C SER A 549 -18.28 4.24 -19.84
N ALA A 550 -17.38 4.48 -20.78
CA ALA A 550 -16.71 5.76 -21.00
C ALA A 550 -16.69 6.04 -22.50
N GLY A 551 -17.44 7.06 -22.95
CA GLY A 551 -17.67 7.29 -24.37
C GLY A 551 -18.30 6.06 -25.06
N ASP A 552 -17.66 5.57 -26.12
CA ASP A 552 -18.11 4.40 -26.88
C ASP A 552 -17.60 3.06 -26.30
N SER A 553 -16.77 3.09 -25.25
CA SER A 553 -16.25 1.89 -24.59
C SER A 553 -17.17 1.42 -23.48
N TYR A 554 -17.39 0.11 -23.40
CA TYR A 554 -18.16 -0.54 -22.34
C TYR A 554 -17.30 -1.53 -21.57
N TYR A 555 -17.44 -1.57 -20.25
CA TYR A 555 -16.75 -2.49 -19.35
C TYR A 555 -17.80 -3.32 -18.62
N VAL A 556 -17.76 -4.63 -18.79
CA VAL A 556 -18.60 -5.57 -18.04
C VAL A 556 -17.69 -6.40 -17.15
N LYS A 557 -17.82 -6.20 -15.83
CA LYS A 557 -17.05 -6.91 -14.82
C LYS A 557 -17.90 -8.03 -14.24
N LEU A 558 -17.33 -9.21 -14.10
CA LEU A 558 -18.01 -10.45 -13.76
C LEU A 558 -17.25 -11.19 -12.67
N ALA A 559 -17.96 -11.79 -11.73
CA ALA A 559 -17.40 -12.71 -10.73
C ALA A 559 -18.28 -13.96 -10.63
N ASN A 560 -17.69 -15.14 -10.82
CA ASN A 560 -18.33 -16.43 -10.63
C ASN A 560 -17.85 -17.05 -9.31
N TYR A 561 -18.61 -16.78 -8.25
CA TYR A 561 -18.39 -17.34 -6.92
C TYR A 561 -19.09 -18.70 -6.80
N GLY A 562 -18.65 -19.65 -7.63
CA GLY A 562 -19.25 -20.98 -7.72
C GLY A 562 -18.28 -22.01 -8.29
N SER A 563 -18.58 -23.29 -8.04
CA SER A 563 -17.76 -24.43 -8.46
C SER A 563 -18.01 -24.91 -9.89
N GLU A 564 -18.93 -24.26 -10.61
CA GLU A 564 -19.34 -24.64 -11.96
C GLU A 564 -19.08 -23.50 -12.95
N THR A 565 -18.62 -23.86 -14.14
CA THR A 565 -18.49 -22.94 -15.27
C THR A 565 -19.85 -22.35 -15.64
N GLN A 566 -19.90 -21.04 -15.87
CA GLN A 566 -21.09 -20.32 -16.34
C GLN A 566 -20.93 -19.95 -17.81
N ASP A 567 -21.81 -20.46 -18.67
CA ASP A 567 -21.92 -19.99 -20.05
C ASP A 567 -22.66 -18.65 -20.09
N LEU A 568 -22.11 -17.66 -20.81
CA LEU A 568 -22.57 -16.28 -20.82
C LEU A 568 -22.88 -15.79 -22.23
N SER A 569 -23.92 -14.97 -22.35
CA SER A 569 -24.17 -14.13 -23.52
C SER A 569 -24.38 -12.68 -23.08
N VAL A 570 -23.39 -11.83 -23.37
CA VAL A 570 -23.38 -10.40 -23.00
C VAL A 570 -23.70 -9.57 -24.24
N SER A 571 -24.86 -8.93 -24.26
CA SER A 571 -25.34 -8.10 -25.37
C SER A 571 -25.15 -6.61 -25.09
N ILE A 572 -24.37 -5.95 -25.94
CA ILE A 572 -24.06 -4.52 -25.89
C ILE A 572 -24.28 -3.95 -27.31
N PRO A 573 -25.48 -3.43 -27.61
CA PRO A 573 -25.84 -2.96 -28.95
C PRO A 573 -24.82 -1.95 -29.52
N GLY A 574 -24.39 -2.16 -30.76
CA GLY A 574 -23.45 -1.25 -31.44
C GLY A 574 -21.97 -1.62 -31.29
N THR A 575 -21.62 -2.52 -30.36
CA THR A 575 -20.26 -3.03 -30.22
C THR A 575 -20.00 -4.23 -31.13
N SER A 576 -18.74 -4.47 -31.45
CA SER A 576 -18.32 -5.53 -32.38
C SER A 576 -17.13 -6.35 -31.89
N THR A 577 -16.25 -5.74 -31.10
CA THR A 577 -15.02 -6.38 -30.63
C THR A 577 -14.82 -6.10 -29.15
N GLY A 578 -14.29 -7.07 -28.43
CA GLY A 578 -13.97 -6.91 -27.03
C GLY A 578 -12.68 -7.59 -26.64
N LYS A 579 -12.00 -7.04 -25.64
CA LYS A 579 -10.92 -7.70 -24.92
C LYS A 579 -11.53 -8.34 -23.67
N LEU A 580 -11.37 -9.66 -23.55
CA LEU A 580 -11.78 -10.43 -22.38
C LEU A 580 -10.53 -10.79 -21.57
N THR A 581 -10.43 -10.26 -20.37
CA THR A 581 -9.39 -10.61 -19.38
C THR A 581 -10.02 -11.47 -18.30
N VAL A 582 -9.46 -12.64 -18.01
CA VAL A 582 -9.99 -13.62 -17.04
C VAL A 582 -8.90 -14.05 -16.07
N LEU A 583 -9.17 -13.91 -14.78
CA LEU A 583 -8.41 -14.52 -13.69
C LEU A 583 -9.23 -15.70 -13.16
N ALA A 584 -8.68 -16.92 -13.20
CA ALA A 584 -9.39 -18.12 -12.77
C ALA A 584 -8.41 -19.21 -12.34
N ASP A 585 -8.81 -20.03 -11.38
CA ASP A 585 -8.25 -21.37 -11.13
C ASP A 585 -9.39 -22.29 -10.68
N ASN A 586 -9.31 -23.57 -11.04
CA ASN A 586 -10.32 -24.53 -10.59
C ASN A 586 -10.14 -24.90 -9.12
N ASP A 587 -8.93 -24.72 -8.58
CA ASP A 587 -8.67 -24.82 -7.15
C ASP A 587 -9.02 -23.48 -6.46
N PRO A 588 -10.09 -23.44 -5.64
CA PRO A 588 -10.47 -22.22 -4.91
C PRO A 588 -9.38 -21.72 -3.96
N ASP A 589 -8.45 -22.59 -3.56
CA ASP A 589 -7.38 -22.25 -2.64
C ASP A 589 -6.07 -21.93 -3.38
N ALA A 590 -6.04 -21.86 -4.72
CA ALA A 590 -4.84 -21.44 -5.46
C ALA A 590 -4.45 -20.00 -5.13
N TYR A 591 -3.17 -19.76 -4.86
CA TYR A 591 -2.59 -18.46 -4.51
C TYR A 591 -1.20 -18.27 -5.14
N ASN A 592 -0.73 -17.02 -5.15
CA ASN A 592 0.65 -16.66 -5.47
C ASN A 592 1.40 -16.32 -4.18
N SER A 593 2.69 -16.63 -4.11
CA SER A 593 3.61 -16.24 -3.03
C SER A 593 5.03 -16.06 -3.56
N ASP A 594 5.96 -15.77 -2.65
CA ASP A 594 7.41 -15.79 -2.84
C ASP A 594 7.99 -17.09 -3.44
N THR A 595 7.28 -18.23 -3.34
CA THR A 595 7.77 -19.53 -3.83
C THR A 595 7.00 -20.07 -5.03
N GLN A 596 5.87 -19.45 -5.40
CA GLN A 596 5.04 -19.90 -6.50
C GLN A 596 4.21 -18.78 -7.13
N THR A 597 4.03 -18.85 -8.45
CA THR A 597 3.05 -18.05 -9.18
C THR A 597 2.16 -19.00 -9.95
N LEU A 598 0.99 -19.28 -9.40
CA LEU A 598 0.02 -20.23 -9.95
C LEU A 598 -1.04 -19.55 -10.79
N VAL A 599 -1.45 -18.34 -10.40
CA VAL A 599 -2.61 -17.67 -10.96
C VAL A 599 -2.22 -16.31 -11.55
N THR A 600 -2.46 -16.13 -12.85
CA THR A 600 -2.28 -14.84 -13.54
C THR A 600 -3.41 -14.62 -14.54
N PRO A 601 -3.77 -13.37 -14.86
CA PRO A 601 -4.81 -13.09 -15.84
C PRO A 601 -4.46 -13.62 -17.23
N SER A 602 -5.43 -14.24 -17.89
CA SER A 602 -5.37 -14.57 -19.30
C SER A 602 -6.14 -13.52 -20.12
N GLU A 603 -5.64 -13.18 -21.31
CA GLU A 603 -6.29 -12.21 -22.19
C GLU A 603 -6.66 -12.85 -23.54
N SER A 604 -7.83 -12.50 -24.04
CA SER A 604 -8.28 -12.93 -25.36
C SER A 604 -9.09 -11.83 -26.06
N THR A 605 -9.16 -11.89 -27.38
CA THR A 605 -10.09 -11.06 -28.16
C THR A 605 -11.35 -11.86 -28.46
N VAL A 606 -12.50 -11.30 -28.11
CA VAL A 606 -13.82 -11.86 -28.41
C VAL A 606 -14.53 -11.00 -29.46
N GLN A 607 -15.30 -11.65 -30.32
CA GLN A 607 -16.06 -11.00 -31.39
C GLN A 607 -17.54 -11.10 -31.06
N ALA A 608 -18.27 -10.00 -31.24
CA ALA A 608 -19.71 -10.00 -31.07
C ALA A 608 -20.42 -10.45 -32.35
N SER A 609 -21.47 -11.25 -32.20
CA SER A 609 -22.46 -11.51 -33.25
C SER A 609 -23.66 -10.61 -33.00
N ASN A 610 -23.89 -9.62 -33.86
CA ASN A 610 -24.95 -8.62 -33.70
C ASN A 610 -24.93 -7.90 -32.33
N GLY A 611 -23.75 -7.57 -31.81
CA GLY A 611 -23.58 -6.93 -30.50
C GLY A 611 -23.62 -7.88 -29.31
N THR A 612 -23.71 -9.20 -29.52
CA THR A 612 -23.68 -10.21 -28.44
C THR A 612 -22.35 -10.96 -28.42
N PHE A 613 -21.64 -10.90 -27.29
CA PHE A 613 -20.45 -11.69 -26.99
C PHE A 613 -20.85 -12.96 -26.26
N THR A 614 -20.33 -14.12 -26.69
CA THR A 614 -20.58 -15.40 -26.03
C THR A 614 -19.25 -16.02 -25.60
N PHE A 615 -19.17 -16.40 -24.34
CA PHE A 615 -17.99 -17.04 -23.74
C PHE A 615 -18.40 -17.81 -22.48
N SER A 616 -17.49 -18.63 -21.95
CA SER A 616 -17.69 -19.36 -20.70
C SER A 616 -16.77 -18.77 -19.62
N LEU A 617 -17.30 -18.54 -18.43
CA LEU A 617 -16.55 -18.11 -17.26
C LEU A 617 -16.32 -19.32 -16.35
N PRO A 618 -15.06 -19.77 -16.14
CA PRO A 618 -14.77 -20.93 -15.31
C PRO A 618 -15.29 -20.81 -13.87
N ALA A 619 -15.30 -21.92 -13.14
CA ALA A 619 -15.45 -21.92 -11.69
C ALA A 619 -14.43 -20.96 -11.04
N TRP A 620 -14.81 -20.31 -9.94
CA TRP A 620 -13.95 -19.39 -9.18
C TRP A 620 -13.18 -18.42 -10.06
N ALA A 621 -13.91 -17.60 -10.83
CA ALA A 621 -13.30 -16.73 -11.83
C ALA A 621 -13.79 -15.30 -11.74
N VAL A 622 -12.90 -14.38 -12.06
CA VAL A 622 -13.17 -12.95 -12.24
C VAL A 622 -12.85 -12.60 -13.70
N ALA A 623 -13.73 -11.84 -14.35
CA ALA A 623 -13.51 -11.42 -15.72
C ALA A 623 -13.89 -9.97 -15.96
N VAL A 624 -13.20 -9.35 -16.91
CA VAL A 624 -13.56 -8.05 -17.46
C VAL A 624 -13.65 -8.15 -18.98
N LEU A 625 -14.81 -7.80 -19.52
CA LEU A 625 -15.02 -7.57 -20.95
C LEU A 625 -14.96 -6.07 -21.22
N ALA A 626 -13.91 -5.61 -21.89
CA ALA A 626 -13.80 -4.26 -22.42
C ALA A 626 -14.19 -4.26 -23.91
N ALA A 627 -15.38 -3.78 -24.23
CA ALA A 627 -16.00 -3.84 -25.56
C ALA A 627 -16.06 -2.46 -26.24
N ASN A 628 -15.91 -2.47 -27.57
CA ASN A 628 -16.07 -1.30 -28.46
C ASN A 628 -16.86 -1.67 -29.73
#